data_AF-A0ABD0PVP1-F1
#
_entry.id   AF-A0ABD0PVP1-F1
#
_cell.length_a   1.000
_cell.length_b   1.000
_cell.length_c   1.000
_cell.angle_alpha   90.00
_cell.angle_beta   90.00
_cell.angle_gamma   90.00
#
_symmetry.space_group_name_H-M   'P 1'
#
loop_
_entity.id
_entity.type
_entity.pdbx_description
1 polymer ?
#
loop_
_entity_poly.entity_id
_entity_poly.type
_entity_poly.pdbx_seq_one_letter_code
_entity_poly.pdbx_strand_id
1 'polypeptide(L)'
;LVVNYNESSDEERSSPETPLQEPTCVDDIHPRFTVALISRRSRHRAGMRYKRRGVDTDGHVANYVETEQLIHVHSHTLSFVQTRGSVPVFWSQAG
;
A
#
# COMPACT_ATOMS: atom_id res chain seq x y z
N LEU A 1 -6.39 -4.87 -0.67
CA LEU A 1 -7.34 -4.56 -1.76
C LEU A 1 -6.51 -4.17 -2.96
N VAL A 2 -6.72 -4.82 -4.12
CA VAL A 2 -6.06 -4.45 -5.37
C VAL A 2 -7.13 -3.86 -6.27
N VAL A 3 -6.90 -2.66 -6.78
CA VAL A 3 -7.80 -1.95 -7.69
C VAL A 3 -7.06 -1.73 -9.00
N ASN A 4 -7.66 -2.21 -10.08
CA ASN A 4 -7.20 -1.94 -11.44
C ASN A 4 -8.00 -0.77 -11.97
N TYR A 5 -7.34 0.34 -12.25
CA TYR A 5 -7.96 1.51 -12.86
C TYR A 5 -7.84 1.34 -14.38
N ASN A 6 -8.96 1.00 -15.02
CA ASN A 6 -9.04 0.85 -16.47
C ASN A 6 -10.25 1.66 -16.98
N GLU A 7 -10.01 2.82 -17.58
CA GLU A 7 -11.03 3.50 -18.38
C GLU A 7 -10.91 2.94 -19.80
N SER A 8 -11.82 2.06 -20.21
CA SER A 8 -11.90 1.59 -21.59
C SER A 8 -13.04 2.32 -22.29
N SER A 9 -12.71 3.23 -23.20
CA SER A 9 -13.61 3.61 -24.29
C SER A 9 -13.71 2.43 -25.27
N ASP A 10 -14.93 1.92 -25.50
CA ASP A 10 -15.27 0.71 -26.25
C ASP A 10 -15.04 0.77 -27.78
N GLU A 11 -13.96 1.41 -28.26
CA GLU A 11 -13.81 1.77 -29.69
C GLU A 11 -12.49 1.27 -30.34
N GLU A 12 -11.95 0.11 -29.97
CA GLU A 12 -10.89 -0.53 -30.77
C GLU A 12 -11.05 -2.05 -30.85
N ARG A 13 -11.89 -2.50 -31.80
CA ARG A 13 -11.93 -3.91 -32.22
C ARG A 13 -11.97 -4.02 -33.73
N SER A 14 -10.91 -3.55 -34.41
CA SER A 14 -10.65 -3.93 -35.81
C SER A 14 -9.23 -3.58 -36.25
N SER A 15 -8.29 -4.54 -36.19
CA SER A 15 -7.19 -4.68 -37.19
C SER A 15 -6.39 -5.97 -36.94
N PRO A 16 -5.94 -6.67 -38.01
CA PRO A 16 -5.24 -7.95 -37.88
C PRO A 16 -3.73 -7.79 -37.68
N GLU A 17 -3.20 -8.64 -36.80
CA GLU A 17 -1.80 -9.02 -36.50
C GLU A 17 -0.62 -8.11 -36.94
N THR A 18 -0.08 -7.37 -35.97
CA THR A 18 1.22 -6.69 -36.03
C THR A 18 2.35 -7.61 -35.52
N PRO A 19 3.59 -7.58 -36.06
CA PRO A 19 4.69 -8.44 -35.60
C PRO A 19 5.02 -8.21 -34.12
N LEU A 20 5.56 -9.23 -33.44
CA LEU A 20 6.04 -9.14 -32.05
C LEU A 20 7.10 -8.04 -31.93
N GLN A 21 6.67 -6.85 -31.52
CA GLN A 21 7.55 -5.73 -31.21
C GLN A 21 8.31 -6.05 -29.92
N GLU A 22 9.63 -5.84 -29.92
CA GLU A 22 10.38 -5.75 -28.66
C GLU A 22 9.67 -4.74 -27.74
N PRO A 23 9.67 -4.93 -26.41
CA PRO A 23 9.02 -3.99 -25.49
C PRO A 23 9.83 -2.68 -25.45
N THR A 24 9.77 -1.91 -26.53
CA THR A 24 10.11 -0.50 -26.52
C THR A 24 9.08 0.16 -25.61
N CYS A 25 9.55 0.86 -24.57
CA CYS A 25 8.72 1.69 -23.72
C CYS A 25 8.16 2.86 -24.54
N VAL A 26 7.13 2.59 -25.33
CA VAL A 26 6.22 3.64 -25.78
C VAL A 26 5.36 3.92 -24.56
N ASP A 27 5.61 5.04 -23.89
CA ASP A 27 4.75 5.49 -22.80
C ASP A 27 3.32 5.56 -23.35
N ASP A 28 2.44 4.69 -22.87
CA ASP A 28 1.05 4.67 -23.29
C ASP A 28 0.46 6.06 -23.01
N ILE A 29 -0.28 6.64 -23.97
CA ILE A 29 -0.99 7.93 -23.76
C ILE A 29 -1.93 7.83 -22.54
N HIS A 30 -2.41 6.61 -22.26
CA HIS A 30 -3.21 6.28 -21.08
C HIS A 30 -2.57 5.09 -20.34
N PRO A 31 -1.62 5.35 -19.41
CA PRO A 31 -0.94 4.29 -18.71
C PRO A 31 -1.88 3.51 -17.79
N ARG A 32 -1.75 2.19 -17.77
CA ARG A 32 -2.54 1.32 -16.88
C ARG A 32 -1.88 1.24 -15.51
N PHE A 33 -2.66 1.50 -14.47
CA PHE A 33 -2.20 1.45 -13.09
C PHE A 33 -2.82 0.26 -12.35
N THR A 34 -1.96 -0.55 -11.76
CA THR A 34 -2.35 -1.48 -10.70
C THR A 34 -2.00 -0.85 -9.36
N VAL A 35 -3.02 -0.63 -8.53
CA VAL A 35 -2.85 -0.06 -7.20
C VAL A 35 -3.21 -1.11 -6.15
N ALA A 36 -2.35 -1.27 -5.14
CA ALA A 36 -2.67 -2.06 -3.96
C ALA A 36 -2.50 -1.22 -2.70
N LEU A 37 -3.45 -1.37 -1.78
CA LEU A 37 -3.35 -0.81 -0.44
C LEU A 37 -3.31 -1.95 0.59
N ILE A 38 -2.24 -1.99 1.37
CA ILE A 38 -1.97 -3.02 2.36
C ILE A 38 -1.75 -2.35 3.72
N SER A 39 -2.53 -2.73 4.73
CA SER A 39 -2.28 -2.31 6.10
C SER A 39 -1.88 -3.51 6.96
N ARG A 40 -0.75 -3.40 7.67
CA ARG A 40 -0.22 -4.42 8.56
C ARG A 40 -0.25 -3.89 9.99
N ARG A 41 -0.96 -4.58 10.88
CA ARG A 41 -0.95 -4.27 12.32
C ARG A 41 0.16 -5.05 13.00
N SER A 42 0.95 -4.38 13.84
CA SER A 42 1.94 -5.06 14.66
C SER A 42 1.29 -6.09 15.57
N ARG A 43 1.92 -7.26 15.69
CA ARG A 43 1.58 -8.26 16.70
C ARG A 43 2.11 -7.88 18.09
N HIS A 44 3.14 -7.05 18.13
CA HIS A 44 3.77 -6.61 19.36
C HIS A 44 2.86 -5.62 20.08
N ARG A 45 2.75 -5.78 21.39
CA ARG A 45 1.93 -4.93 22.28
C ARG A 45 0.47 -4.75 21.83
N ALA A 46 -0.12 -5.81 21.27
CA ALA A 46 -1.54 -5.87 20.98
C ALA A 46 -2.39 -5.82 22.26
N GLY A 47 -3.58 -5.21 22.19
CA GLY A 47 -4.49 -5.16 23.32
C GLY A 47 -5.60 -4.13 23.15
N MET A 48 -6.54 -4.09 24.10
CA MET A 48 -7.62 -3.11 24.09
C MET A 48 -7.08 -1.68 24.22
N ARG A 49 -7.65 -0.74 23.45
CA ARG A 49 -7.25 0.67 23.36
C ARG A 49 -7.13 1.39 24.72
N TYR A 50 -7.96 1.00 25.69
CA TYR A 50 -7.95 1.57 27.03
C TYR A 50 -6.92 0.93 27.96
N LYS A 51 -6.46 -0.29 27.68
CA LYS A 51 -5.50 -1.01 28.53
C LYS A 51 -4.05 -0.90 28.07
N ARG A 52 -3.82 -0.50 26.82
CA ARG A 52 -2.48 -0.43 26.21
C ARG A 52 -2.30 0.85 25.41
N ARG A 53 -1.35 1.68 25.84
CA ARG A 53 -0.86 2.88 25.14
C ARG A 53 0.65 2.97 25.33
N GLY A 54 1.27 3.96 24.69
CA GLY A 54 2.68 4.27 24.88
C GLY A 54 3.66 3.28 24.24
N VAL A 55 4.89 3.25 24.76
CA VAL A 55 6.00 2.31 24.45
C VAL A 55 6.31 1.36 25.63
N ASP A 56 6.71 0.12 25.36
CA ASP A 56 7.16 -0.84 26.39
C ASP A 56 8.68 -0.82 26.52
N THR A 57 9.20 -1.66 27.41
CA THR A 57 10.64 -1.77 27.68
C THR A 57 11.44 -2.24 26.47
N ASP A 58 10.80 -2.94 25.54
CA ASP A 58 11.42 -3.45 24.31
C ASP A 58 11.25 -2.48 23.12
N GLY A 59 10.65 -1.30 23.35
CA GLY A 59 10.48 -0.26 22.34
C GLY A 59 9.24 -0.40 21.46
N HIS A 60 8.32 -1.33 21.74
CA HIS A 60 7.12 -1.53 20.95
C HIS A 60 6.00 -0.56 21.35
N VAL A 61 5.58 0.28 20.40
CA VAL A 61 4.41 1.16 20.61
C VAL A 61 3.11 0.41 20.43
N ALA A 62 2.13 0.66 21.32
CA ALA A 62 0.83 0.04 21.20
C ALA A 62 0.08 0.52 19.94
N ASN A 63 -0.76 -0.32 19.35
CA ASN A 63 -1.57 -0.01 18.16
C ASN A 63 -0.76 0.42 16.91
N TYR A 64 0.50 -0.04 16.78
CA TYR A 64 1.31 0.22 15.60
C TYR A 64 0.71 -0.40 14.33
N VAL A 65 0.61 0.39 13.26
CA VAL A 65 0.16 -0.02 11.93
C VAL A 65 1.03 0.66 10.88
N GLU A 66 1.46 -0.12 9.90
CA GLU A 66 2.00 0.37 8.64
C GLU A 66 0.93 0.25 7.57
N THR A 67 0.73 1.30 6.78
CA THR A 67 -0.07 1.25 5.56
C THR A 67 0.85 1.52 4.39
N GLU A 68 0.88 0.58 3.46
CA GLU A 68 1.68 0.62 2.25
C GLU A 68 0.77 0.77 1.02
N GLN A 69 1.08 1.77 0.21
CA GLN A 69 0.51 1.96 -1.11
C GLN A 69 1.52 1.47 -2.15
N LEU A 70 1.11 0.48 -2.94
CA LEU A 70 1.86 -0.01 -4.09
C LEU A 70 1.22 0.51 -5.37
N ILE A 71 2.03 1.03 -6.27
CA ILE A 71 1.61 1.45 -7.61
C ILE A 71 2.52 0.75 -8.62
N HIS A 72 1.92 0.00 -9.53
CA HIS A 72 2.61 -0.59 -10.67
C HIS A 72 2.09 0.06 -11.95
N VAL A 73 3.01 0.57 -12.76
CA VAL A 73 2.74 1.24 -14.03
C VAL A 73 3.90 0.99 -14.99
N HIS A 74 3.60 0.59 -16.23
CA HIS A 74 4.60 0.13 -17.20
C HIS A 74 5.54 -0.93 -16.58
N SER A 75 6.85 -0.67 -16.55
CA SER A 75 7.88 -1.52 -15.92
C SER A 75 8.27 -1.05 -14.51
N HIS A 76 7.60 -0.04 -13.97
CA HIS A 76 7.93 0.56 -12.69
C HIS A 76 7.01 0.09 -11.57
N THR A 77 7.59 -0.14 -10.40
CA THR A 77 6.86 -0.43 -9.16
C THR A 77 7.30 0.54 -8.09
N LEU A 78 6.34 1.26 -7.52
CA LEU A 78 6.52 2.24 -6.47
C LEU A 78 5.91 1.69 -5.17
N SER A 79 6.59 1.92 -4.05
CA SER A 79 6.07 1.64 -2.71
C SER A 79 6.18 2.89 -1.86
N PHE A 80 5.08 3.24 -1.20
CA PHE A 80 5.02 4.32 -0.22
C PHE A 80 4.40 3.82 1.08
N VAL A 81 5.15 3.93 2.18
CA VAL A 81 4.73 3.45 3.50
C VAL A 81 4.48 4.61 4.44
N GLN A 82 3.33 4.60 5.10
CA GLN A 82 2.98 5.51 6.20
C GLN A 82 2.76 4.70 7.48
N THR A 83 3.27 5.21 8.60
CA THR A 83 3.13 4.57 9.92
C THR A 83 2.19 5.35 10.82
N ARG A 84 1.42 4.65 11.65
CA ARG A 84 0.69 5.24 12.77
C ARG A 84 0.82 4.34 14.01
N GLY A 85 0.69 4.92 15.19
CA GLY A 85 0.75 4.17 16.44
C GLY A 85 0.54 5.04 17.66
N SER A 86 0.66 4.47 18.84
CA SER A 86 0.73 5.25 20.08
C SER A 86 2.00 6.11 20.09
N VAL A 87 1.91 7.29 20.70
CA VAL A 87 3.07 8.13 20.98
C VAL A 87 4.11 7.32 21.76
N PRO A 88 5.42 7.38 21.42
CA PRO A 88 6.45 6.55 22.03
C PRO A 88 6.87 7.08 23.42
N VAL A 89 5.93 7.12 24.35
CA VAL A 89 6.13 7.52 25.75
C VAL A 89 5.73 6.36 26.65
N PHE A 90 6.45 6.12 27.74
CA PHE A 90 6.05 5.08 28.70
C PHE A 90 4.67 5.39 29.26
N TRP A 91 3.77 4.42 29.18
CA TRP A 91 2.40 4.58 29.64
C TRP A 91 2.16 3.75 30.89
N SER A 92 1.60 4.39 31.90
CA SER A 92 1.00 3.76 33.07
C SER A 92 -0.39 4.35 33.27
N GLN A 93 -1.38 3.50 33.53
CA GLN A 93 -2.69 3.94 34.02
C GLN A 93 -2.83 3.45 35.46
N ALA A 94 -3.04 4.37 36.40
CA ALA A 94 -3.50 4.00 37.72
C ALA A 94 -4.92 3.42 37.59
N GLY A 95 -5.12 2.23 38.16
CA GLY A 95 -6.42 1.56 38.18
C GLY A 95 -7.41 2.25 39.10
#